data_AF-A0A536DQQ0-F1
#
_entry.id   AF-A0A536DQQ0-F1
#
_cell.length_a   1.000
_cell.length_b   1.000
_cell.length_c   1.000
_cell.angle_alpha   90.00
_cell.angle_beta   90.00
_cell.angle_gamma   90.00
#
_symmetry.space_group_name_H-M   'P 1'
#
loop_
_entity.id
_entity.type
_entity.pdbx_description
1 polymer ?
#
loop_
_entity_poly.entity_id
_entity_poly.type
_entity_poly.pdbx_seq_one_letter_code
_entity_poly.pdbx_strand_id
1 'polypeptide(L)' 'MRPARDKLDVLLAAALEAVEPGQAVRRALSASGDGERLIVGGRELRLPDYRRLIVVGAGKASAPMAAAVEDVIGDAL' A
#
# COMPACT_ATOMS: atom_id res chain seq x y z
N MET A 1 -9.72 34.46 11.13
CA MET A 1 -8.71 33.38 11.11
C MET A 1 -8.52 32.88 12.54
N ARG A 2 -8.54 31.56 12.79
CA ARG A 2 -8.39 30.99 14.14
C ARG A 2 -7.11 30.14 14.16
N PRO A 3 -5.95 30.74 14.48
CA PRO A 3 -4.64 30.12 14.24
C PRO A 3 -4.42 28.78 14.94
N ALA A 4 -5.10 28.53 16.06
CA ALA A 4 -5.06 27.22 16.73
C ALA A 4 -5.86 26.13 15.98
N ARG A 5 -6.99 26.50 15.38
CA ARG A 5 -7.83 25.59 14.57
C ARG A 5 -7.10 25.22 13.28
N ASP A 6 -6.52 26.21 12.61
CA ASP A 6 -5.80 25.99 11.36
C ASP A 6 -4.60 25.04 11.56
N LYS A 7 -3.90 25.14 12.70
CA LYS A 7 -2.83 24.19 13.09
C LYS A 7 -3.37 22.78 13.36
N LEU A 8 -4.53 22.66 14.01
CA LEU A 8 -5.13 21.37 14.30
C LEU A 8 -5.57 20.65 13.02
N ASP A 9 -6.14 21.39 12.07
CA ASP A 9 -6.59 20.83 10.79
C ASP A 9 -5.40 20.24 10.01
N VAL A 10 -4.25 20.93 10.01
CA VAL A 10 -3.01 20.42 9.38
C VAL A 10 -2.50 19.15 10.06
N LEU A 11 -2.44 19.13 11.40
CA LEU A 11 -1.97 17.96 12.14
C LEU A 11 -2.89 16.75 11.94
N LEU A 12 -4.21 16.97 11.94
CA LEU A 12 -5.19 15.92 11.70
C LEU A 12 -5.08 15.36 10.28
N ALA A 13 -4.96 16.23 9.28
CA ALA A 13 -4.78 15.82 7.89
C ALA A 13 -3.51 14.96 7.73
N ALA A 14 -2.38 15.41 8.28
CA ALA A 14 -1.13 14.67 8.23
C ALA A 14 -1.22 13.32 8.96
N ALA A 15 -1.90 13.26 10.10
CA ALA A 15 -2.11 12.02 10.85
C ALA A 15 -2.97 11.02 10.06
N LEU A 16 -4.03 11.50 9.39
CA LEU A 16 -4.87 10.65 8.54
C LEU A 16 -4.11 10.16 7.30
N GLU A 17 -3.34 11.01 6.66
CA GLU A 17 -2.49 10.65 5.52
C GLU A 17 -1.41 9.64 5.90
N ALA A 18 -0.84 9.76 7.11
CA ALA A 18 0.15 8.82 7.61
C ALA A 18 -0.39 7.38 7.73
N VAL A 19 -1.70 7.22 7.95
CA VAL A 19 -2.38 5.91 8.10
C VAL A 19 -3.33 5.59 6.95
N GLU A 20 -3.24 6.31 5.83
CA GLU A 20 -4.06 6.02 4.65
C GLU A 20 -3.76 4.59 4.16
N PRO A 21 -4.78 3.71 4.03
CA PRO A 21 -4.57 2.30 3.72
C PRO A 21 -3.77 2.02 2.44
N GLY A 22 -4.02 2.76 1.36
CA GLY A 22 -3.27 2.60 0.11
C GLY A 22 -1.80 2.99 0.26
N GLN A 23 -1.51 4.10 0.94
CA GLN A 23 -0.15 4.52 1.25
C GLN A 23 0.56 3.51 2.16
N ALA A 24 -0.15 2.92 3.13
CA ALA A 24 0.40 1.86 3.96
C ALA A 24 0.86 0.66 3.12
N VAL A 25 0.07 0.24 2.11
CA VAL A 25 0.46 -0.80 1.15
C VAL A 25 1.68 -0.38 0.34
N ARG A 26 1.67 0.81 -0.28
CA ARG A 26 2.78 1.28 -1.14
C ARG A 26 4.11 1.46 -0.38
N ARG A 27 4.06 1.71 0.93
CA ARG A 27 5.27 1.75 1.79
C ARG A 27 5.79 0.36 2.12
N ALA A 28 4.90 -0.62 2.25
CA ALA A 28 5.26 -1.98 2.66
C ALA A 28 5.52 -2.92 1.48
N LEU A 29 5.05 -2.56 0.29
CA LEU A 29 5.06 -3.41 -0.91
C LEU A 29 5.67 -2.67 -2.09
N SER A 30 6.63 -3.29 -2.78
CA SER A 30 7.14 -2.80 -4.06
C SER A 30 7.50 -3.94 -5.00
N ALA A 31 7.33 -3.72 -6.30
CA ALA A 31 7.74 -4.65 -7.35
C ALA A 31 8.98 -4.13 -8.07
N SER A 32 9.84 -5.03 -8.52
CA SER A 32 11.05 -4.70 -9.30
C SER A 32 11.39 -5.83 -10.27
N GLY A 33 12.33 -5.56 -11.19
CA GLY A 33 12.75 -6.54 -12.20
C GLY A 33 11.57 -6.99 -13.07
N ASP A 34 10.88 -6.01 -13.67
CA ASP A 34 9.76 -6.23 -14.58
C ASP A 34 8.61 -7.08 -14.00
N GLY A 35 8.40 -6.97 -12.68
CA GLY A 35 7.33 -7.69 -11.98
C GLY A 35 7.70 -9.10 -11.55
N GLU A 36 8.98 -9.50 -11.62
CA GLU A 36 9.41 -10.83 -11.15
C GLU A 36 9.81 -10.85 -9.67
N ARG A 37 10.15 -9.69 -9.09
CA ARG A 37 10.56 -9.57 -7.69
C ARG A 37 9.60 -8.71 -6.91
N LEU A 38 9.08 -9.25 -5.82
CA LEU A 38 8.20 -8.55 -4.88
C LEU A 38 8.91 -8.37 -3.54
N ILE A 39 8.99 -7.13 -3.07
CA ILE A 39 9.51 -6.79 -1.74
C ILE A 39 8.32 -6.56 -0.83
N VAL A 40 8.20 -7.34 0.24
CA VAL A 40 7.14 -7.26 1.25
C VAL A 40 7.79 -7.02 2.61
N GLY A 41 7.62 -5.81 3.17
CA GLY A 41 8.18 -5.47 4.49
C GLY A 41 9.69 -5.69 4.59
N GLY A 42 10.42 -5.47 3.49
CA GLY A 42 11.87 -5.69 3.40
C GLY A 42 12.30 -7.12 3.04
N ARG A 43 11.37 -8.06 2.90
CA ARG A 43 11.66 -9.42 2.40
C ARG A 43 11.44 -9.48 0.90
N GLU A 44 12.44 -9.96 0.17
CA GLU A 44 12.35 -10.21 -1.27
C GLU A 44 11.76 -11.61 -1.55
N LEU A 45 10.84 -11.66 -2.51
CA LEU A 45 10.22 -12.87 -3.05
C LEU A 45 10.38 -12.85 -4.57
N ARG A 46 10.87 -13.93 -5.17
CA ARG A 46 10.84 -14.12 -6.62
C ARG A 46 9.54 -14.78 -7.01
N LEU A 47 8.68 -14.06 -7.72
CA LEU A 47 7.37 -14.52 -8.17
C LEU A 47 7.43 -15.74 -9.11
N PRO A 48 8.43 -15.91 -10.00
CA PRO A 48 8.58 -17.12 -10.80
C PRO A 48 8.75 -18.42 -10.00
N ASP A 49 9.17 -18.34 -8.73
CA ASP A 49 9.32 -19.50 -7.85
C ASP A 49 7.96 -20.00 -7.32
N TYR A 50 6.87 -19.28 -7.59
CA TYR A 50 5.52 -19.59 -7.12
C TYR A 50 4.57 -19.87 -8.29
N ARG A 51 3.66 -20.84 -8.12
CA ARG A 51 2.69 -21.20 -9.16
C ARG A 51 1.62 -20.13 -9.38
N ARG A 52 1.22 -19.43 -8.32
CA ARG A 52 0.12 -18.47 -8.32
C ARG A 52 0.37 -17.40 -7.27
N LEU A 53 -0.01 -16.18 -7.59
CA LEU A 53 -0.21 -15.09 -6.65
C LEU A 53 -1.71 -14.96 -6.36
N ILE A 54 -2.09 -14.76 -5.11
CA ILE A 54 -3.50 -14.60 -4.72
C ILE A 54 -3.57 -13.47 -3.70
N VAL A 55 -4.37 -12.45 -4.00
CA VAL A 55 -4.64 -11.34 -3.08
C VAL A 55 -5.98 -11.60 -2.37
N VAL A 56 -5.96 -11.64 -1.04
CA VAL A 56 -7.15 -11.83 -0.22
C VAL A 56 -7.29 -10.64 0.72
N GLY A 57 -8.35 -9.85 0.52
CA GLY A 57 -8.68 -8.72 1.38
C GLY A 57 -9.85 -9.03 2.31
N ALA A 58 -9.71 -8.70 3.59
CA ALA A 58 -10.80 -8.78 4.57
C ALA A 58 -10.79 -7.58 5.51
N GLY A 59 -11.94 -6.93 5.69
CA GLY A 59 -12.13 -5.78 6.58
C GLY A 59 -12.49 -4.49 5.86
N LYS A 60 -12.74 -3.42 6.63
CA LYS A 60 -13.29 -2.14 6.11
C LYS A 60 -12.40 -1.46 5.06
N ALA A 61 -11.09 -1.63 5.16
CA ALA A 61 -10.10 -1.02 4.27
C ALA A 61 -9.65 -1.96 3.14
N SER A 62 -10.27 -3.15 2.99
CA SER A 62 -9.80 -4.14 2.02
C SER A 62 -9.86 -3.63 0.58
N ALA A 63 -10.92 -2.90 0.21
CA ALA A 63 -11.08 -2.37 -1.14
C ALA A 63 -9.94 -1.40 -1.55
N PRO A 64 -9.66 -0.31 -0.81
CA PRO A 64 -8.55 0.57 -1.18
C PRO A 64 -7.17 -0.08 -1.04
N MET A 65 -6.99 -1.03 -0.11
CA MET A 65 -5.74 -1.79 0.00
C MET A 65 -5.53 -2.72 -1.18
N ALA A 66 -6.57 -3.43 -1.63
CA ALA A 66 -6.50 -4.32 -2.78
C ALA A 66 -6.17 -3.55 -4.07
N ALA A 67 -6.83 -2.41 -4.30
CA ALA A 67 -6.52 -1.52 -5.42
C ALA A 67 -5.05 -1.06 -5.40
N ALA A 68 -4.51 -0.71 -4.23
CA ALA A 68 -3.09 -0.35 -4.12
C ALA A 68 -2.15 -1.53 -4.39
N VAL A 69 -2.55 -2.78 -4.06
CA VAL A 69 -1.78 -3.97 -4.42
C VAL A 69 -1.79 -4.20 -5.93
N GLU A 70 -2.96 -4.06 -6.58
CA GLU A 70 -3.11 -4.14 -8.03
C GLU A 70 -2.21 -3.12 -8.74
N ASP A 71 -2.17 -1.88 -8.26
CA ASP A 71 -1.31 -0.83 -8.82
C ASP A 71 0.20 -1.14 -8.68
N VAL A 72 0.60 -1.82 -7.61
CA VAL A 72 2.02 -2.13 -7.34
C VAL A 72 2.50 -3.34 -8.15
N ILE A 73 1.65 -4.37 -8.26
CA ILE A 73 2.01 -5.65 -8.88
C ILE A 73 1.68 -5.66 -10.38
N GLY A 74 0.70 -4.85 -10.81
CA GLY A 74 0.30 -4.74 -12.21
C GLY A 74 -0.21 -6.06 -12.78
N ASP A 75 0.20 -6.37 -14.01
CA ASP A 75 -0.23 -7.56 -14.76
C ASP A 75 0.31 -8.89 -14.18
N ALA A 76 1.16 -8.86 -13.16
CA ALA A 76 1.69 -10.06 -12.50
C ALA A 76 0.72 -10.70 -11.49
N LEU A 77 -0.51 -10.17 -11.39
CA LEU A 77 -1.55 -10.57 -10.44
C LEU A 77 -2.47 -11.68 -10.98
#